data_AF-A0AAV1QG10-F1
#
_entry.id   AF-A0AAV1QG10-F1
#
_cell.length_a   1.000
_cell.length_b   1.000
_cell.length_c   1.000
_cell.angle_alpha   90.00
_cell.angle_beta   90.00
_cell.angle_gamma   90.00
#
_symmetry.space_group_name_H-M   'P 1'
#
loop_
_entity.id
_entity.type
_entity.pdbx_description
1 polymer ?
#
loop_
_entity_poly.entity_id
_entity_poly.type
_entity_poly.pdbx_seq_one_letter_code
_entity_poly.pdbx_strand_id
1 'polypeptide(L)'
;MAWRSCSVLLRLTGDELLRSSVRGGRLTHGFQQRCAFRKAAKKPEAKRAEEELVPTRIEPEKKNPTPLWEQLPPPSSSRGPPLSRLIKPMLFTVGFTGCSFGSAAIWQYESLKSRVQSYFDEVRADWLEKIRPQKRGDVRKEINQWWSSLSEGQRTVTGIIAANVVVFCCWRVPSMQRFMFKYFTANPASKTVCSPMLLSAFSHFSFFHMAANMYVLWSFSSSAVSMLGREQFMAVYMSAGVVSTFASYVCKMVTGRFGPSLGASGAIMTVLAAVCTKMPEAKLAIIFLPMFTFTAANALKAIVAMDTAGVVLGWKFFDHAAHLGGAAFGIWYIMFGHELIWKNREPFVKFWHELRTGGGPSGGGSNGPGGSI
;
A
#
# COMPACT_ATOMS: atom_id res chain seq x y z
N MET A 1 25.62 -10.30 -21.94
CA MET A 1 24.47 -10.94 -22.62
C MET A 1 23.50 -9.85 -23.04
N ALA A 2 23.37 -9.63 -24.35
CA ALA A 2 22.70 -8.47 -24.94
C ALA A 2 21.18 -8.69 -25.04
N TRP A 3 20.39 -7.70 -24.63
CA TRP A 3 18.95 -7.64 -24.88
C TRP A 3 18.69 -6.78 -26.12
N ARG A 4 18.04 -7.37 -27.13
CA ARG A 4 17.58 -6.69 -28.35
C ARG A 4 16.12 -6.25 -28.15
N SER A 5 15.88 -4.95 -28.31
CA SER A 5 14.56 -4.33 -28.42
C SER A 5 13.80 -4.86 -29.63
N CYS A 6 12.52 -5.20 -29.46
CA CYS A 6 11.60 -5.45 -30.56
C CYS A 6 10.55 -4.33 -30.57
N SER A 7 10.70 -3.41 -31.52
CA SER A 7 9.69 -2.40 -31.86
C SER A 7 8.79 -3.00 -32.95
N VAL A 8 7.53 -3.24 -32.65
CA VAL A 8 6.55 -3.66 -33.67
C VAL A 8 5.98 -2.42 -34.36
N LEU A 9 6.37 -2.28 -35.62
CA LEU A 9 5.89 -1.30 -36.58
C LEU A 9 4.58 -1.82 -37.18
N LEU A 10 3.47 -1.13 -36.95
CA LEU A 10 2.18 -1.45 -37.56
C LEU A 10 2.20 -1.02 -39.05
N ARG A 11 2.30 -1.98 -39.98
CA ARG A 11 2.04 -1.73 -41.41
C ARG A 11 0.66 -2.26 -41.78
N LEU A 12 -0.16 -1.36 -42.31
CA LEU A 12 -1.46 -1.60 -42.93
C LEU A 12 -1.29 -2.19 -44.33
N THR A 13 -1.93 -3.34 -44.56
CA THR A 13 -2.31 -3.92 -45.85
C THR A 13 -3.60 -4.71 -45.54
N GLY A 14 -4.76 -4.55 -46.17
CA GLY A 14 -5.10 -4.04 -47.49
C GLY A 14 -6.02 -5.10 -48.10
N ASP A 15 -7.31 -5.09 -47.74
CA ASP A 15 -8.30 -6.07 -48.21
C ASP A 15 -9.26 -5.47 -49.24
N GLU A 16 -9.23 -6.10 -50.41
CA GLU A 16 -10.31 -6.45 -51.35
C GLU A 16 -11.39 -5.44 -51.80
N LEU A 17 -11.16 -4.96 -53.02
CA LEU A 17 -12.06 -4.91 -54.18
C LEU A 17 -13.48 -5.53 -54.08
N LEU A 18 -14.46 -4.64 -54.29
CA LEU A 18 -15.61 -4.72 -55.21
C LEU A 18 -16.52 -5.98 -55.20
N ARG A 19 -17.75 -5.81 -54.68
CA ARG A 19 -18.98 -6.02 -55.47
C ARG A 19 -20.27 -5.45 -54.85
N SER A 20 -21.00 -4.79 -55.74
CA SER A 20 -22.46 -4.66 -55.83
C SER A 20 -23.09 -3.32 -55.46
N SER A 21 -24.12 -3.03 -56.26
CA SER A 21 -24.64 -1.75 -56.69
C SER A 21 -26.02 -1.52 -56.08
N VAL A 22 -26.28 -0.28 -55.67
CA VAL A 22 -27.56 0.44 -55.73
C VAL A 22 -28.76 -0.12 -54.93
N ARG A 23 -29.13 0.61 -53.87
CA ARG A 23 -30.41 1.34 -53.79
C ARG A 23 -30.42 2.31 -52.61
N GLY A 24 -30.91 3.52 -52.86
CA GLY A 24 -30.82 4.67 -51.98
C GLY A 24 -31.88 4.71 -50.88
N GLY A 25 -31.56 5.47 -49.83
CA GLY A 25 -32.45 5.83 -48.73
C GLY A 25 -31.74 6.84 -47.83
N ARG A 26 -32.05 8.13 -47.98
CA ARG A 26 -31.52 9.22 -47.15
C ARG A 26 -32.04 9.10 -45.72
N LEU A 27 -31.16 9.19 -44.73
CA LEU A 27 -31.47 9.70 -43.40
C LEU A 27 -30.24 10.40 -42.83
N THR A 28 -30.44 11.66 -42.48
CA THR A 28 -29.42 12.65 -42.12
C THR A 28 -28.99 12.58 -40.66
N HIS A 29 -27.71 12.89 -40.46
CA HIS A 29 -26.99 13.13 -39.21
C HIS A 29 -27.70 14.06 -38.20
N GLY A 30 -27.38 13.85 -36.91
CA GLY A 30 -27.14 14.95 -35.98
C GLY A 30 -27.72 14.80 -34.57
N PHE A 31 -27.06 14.06 -33.69
CA PHE A 31 -27.27 14.19 -32.23
C PHE A 31 -26.27 15.22 -31.69
N GLN A 32 -26.68 16.49 -31.67
CA GLN A 32 -25.90 17.62 -31.16
C GLN A 32 -26.23 17.84 -29.67
N GLN A 33 -25.22 17.74 -28.81
CA GLN A 33 -25.24 18.17 -27.42
C GLN A 33 -25.68 19.64 -27.30
N ARG A 34 -26.56 19.95 -26.34
CA ARG A 34 -26.77 21.32 -25.86
C ARG A 34 -26.76 21.35 -24.33
N CYS A 35 -25.68 21.93 -23.78
CA CYS A 35 -25.63 22.50 -22.44
C CYS A 35 -26.48 23.77 -22.40
N ALA A 36 -27.36 23.91 -21.40
CA ALA A 36 -28.17 25.11 -21.19
C ALA A 36 -27.79 25.80 -19.86
N PHE A 37 -27.14 26.96 -19.97
CA PHE A 37 -27.02 27.96 -18.92
C PHE A 37 -28.35 28.74 -18.82
N ARG A 38 -28.93 28.85 -17.62
CA ARG A 38 -30.08 29.73 -17.33
C ARG A 38 -29.57 31.12 -16.93
N LYS A 39 -29.91 32.15 -17.74
CA LYS A 39 -29.83 33.58 -17.37
C LYS A 39 -31.17 34.01 -16.75
N ALA A 40 -31.11 34.71 -15.61
CA ALA A 40 -32.26 35.34 -14.96
C ALA A 40 -32.60 36.69 -15.62
N ALA A 41 -33.89 37.01 -15.69
CA ALA A 41 -34.45 38.17 -16.39
C ALA A 41 -34.44 39.46 -15.53
N LYS A 42 -34.17 40.60 -16.19
CA LYS A 42 -34.33 41.98 -15.68
C LYS A 42 -35.82 42.39 -15.66
N LYS A 43 -36.22 43.21 -14.68
CA LYS A 43 -37.48 43.99 -14.66
C LYS A 43 -37.14 45.50 -14.60
N PRO A 44 -37.98 46.41 -15.13
CA PRO A 44 -37.57 47.77 -15.52
C PRO A 44 -37.86 48.86 -14.47
N GLU A 45 -37.16 49.99 -14.61
CA GLU A 45 -37.31 51.25 -13.87
C GLU A 45 -38.57 52.04 -14.25
N ALA A 46 -39.07 52.85 -13.30
CA ALA A 46 -40.01 53.95 -13.52
C ALA A 46 -39.61 55.19 -12.68
N LYS A 47 -40.00 56.36 -13.20
CA LYS A 47 -39.47 57.73 -13.02
C LYS A 47 -39.70 58.43 -11.67
N ARG A 48 -38.84 59.45 -11.43
CA ARG A 48 -38.88 60.55 -10.43
C ARG A 48 -40.09 61.50 -10.59
N ALA A 49 -40.58 62.05 -9.46
CA ALA A 49 -41.08 63.42 -9.33
C ALA A 49 -41.00 63.91 -7.86
N GLU A 50 -40.31 65.04 -7.69
CA GLU A 50 -40.44 66.19 -6.78
C GLU A 50 -40.51 66.11 -5.24
N GLU A 51 -39.99 67.20 -4.66
CA GLU A 51 -39.48 67.48 -3.31
C GLU A 51 -40.55 67.93 -2.30
N GLU A 52 -40.37 67.58 -1.02
CA GLU A 52 -40.74 68.43 0.11
C GLU A 52 -39.82 68.15 1.32
N LEU A 53 -39.26 69.20 1.92
CA LEU A 53 -38.32 69.20 3.06
C LEU A 53 -39.01 68.86 4.40
N VAL A 54 -38.21 68.45 5.42
CA VAL A 54 -38.35 68.61 6.92
C VAL A 54 -38.12 67.27 7.71
N PRO A 55 -37.47 67.25 8.90
CA PRO A 55 -36.02 67.26 9.11
C PRO A 55 -35.48 65.94 9.74
N THR A 56 -34.16 65.90 9.83
CA THR A 56 -33.25 64.87 10.34
C THR A 56 -33.67 64.17 11.64
N ARG A 57 -33.90 62.85 11.58
CA ARG A 57 -33.81 61.95 12.73
C ARG A 57 -32.67 60.96 12.48
N ILE A 58 -31.64 61.04 13.29
CA ILE A 58 -30.50 60.12 13.27
C ILE A 58 -31.00 58.76 13.76
N GLU A 59 -31.24 57.84 12.84
CA GLU A 59 -31.40 56.41 13.13
C GLU A 59 -30.01 55.84 13.50
N PRO A 60 -29.88 55.00 14.54
CA PRO A 60 -28.62 54.34 14.83
C PRO A 60 -28.31 53.37 13.69
N GLU A 61 -27.13 53.55 13.10
CA GLU A 61 -26.54 52.65 12.12
C GLU A 61 -26.68 51.19 12.60
N LYS A 62 -27.50 50.40 11.89
CA LYS A 62 -27.54 48.95 12.08
C LYS A 62 -26.16 48.42 11.70
N LYS A 63 -25.29 48.26 12.71
CA LYS A 63 -24.05 47.50 12.59
C LYS A 63 -24.41 46.15 11.97
N ASN A 64 -23.87 45.89 10.78
CA ASN A 64 -23.86 44.55 10.21
C ASN A 64 -23.37 43.58 11.29
N PRO A 65 -24.01 42.42 11.49
CA PRO A 65 -23.55 41.45 12.46
C PRO A 65 -22.13 41.06 12.09
N THR A 66 -21.20 41.27 13.02
CA THR A 66 -19.80 40.86 12.89
C THR A 66 -19.77 39.39 12.46
N PRO A 67 -19.07 39.05 11.37
CA PRO A 67 -19.08 37.68 10.89
C PRO A 67 -18.53 36.73 11.97
N LEU A 68 -19.15 35.55 12.10
CA LEU A 68 -18.98 34.58 13.20
C LEU A 68 -17.51 34.20 13.52
N TRP A 69 -16.58 34.44 12.58
CA TRP A 69 -15.16 34.16 12.75
C TRP A 69 -14.42 35.17 13.65
N GLU A 70 -15.01 36.35 13.89
CA GLU A 70 -14.42 37.45 14.67
C GLU A 70 -14.82 37.39 16.16
N GLN A 71 -15.74 36.49 16.52
CA GLN A 71 -16.14 36.17 17.90
C GLN A 71 -15.43 34.93 18.46
N LEU A 72 -14.49 34.33 17.72
CA LEU A 72 -13.70 33.23 18.22
C LEU A 72 -12.68 33.79 19.23
N PRO A 73 -12.62 33.26 20.47
CA PRO A 73 -11.53 33.60 21.37
C PRO A 73 -10.20 33.32 20.65
N PRO A 74 -9.12 34.09 20.94
CA PRO A 74 -7.81 33.82 20.37
C PRO A 74 -7.50 32.33 20.55
N PRO A 75 -6.89 31.65 19.57
CA PRO A 75 -6.63 30.23 19.66
C PRO A 75 -5.90 29.99 20.99
N SER A 76 -6.59 29.33 21.92
CA SER A 76 -5.97 28.83 23.14
C SER A 76 -4.70 28.14 22.68
N SER A 77 -3.57 28.43 23.30
CA SER A 77 -2.30 27.74 23.06
C SER A 77 -2.51 26.24 23.30
N SER A 78 -3.02 25.55 22.29
CA SER A 78 -3.41 24.16 22.39
C SER A 78 -2.12 23.38 22.36
N ARG A 79 -1.56 23.12 23.55
CA ARG A 79 -0.59 22.04 23.72
C ARG A 79 -1.16 20.85 22.98
N GLY A 80 -0.44 20.38 21.96
CA GLY A 80 -0.81 19.17 21.24
C GLY A 80 -1.05 18.01 22.21
N PRO A 81 -1.72 16.93 21.78
CA PRO A 81 -1.91 15.76 22.61
C PRO A 81 -0.60 15.31 23.27
N PRO A 82 -0.63 14.83 24.53
CA PRO A 82 0.57 14.49 25.26
C PRO A 82 1.33 13.33 24.60
N LEU A 83 2.66 13.33 24.70
CA LEU A 83 3.53 12.27 24.16
C LEU A 83 3.22 10.88 24.73
N SER A 84 2.64 10.79 25.93
CA SER A 84 2.16 9.53 26.53
C SER A 84 1.14 8.79 25.63
N ARG A 85 0.48 9.49 24.71
CA ARG A 85 -0.42 8.87 23.72
C ARG A 85 0.31 7.93 22.75
N LEU A 86 1.63 8.03 22.62
CA LEU A 86 2.46 7.15 21.79
C LEU A 86 2.70 5.76 22.39
N ILE A 87 2.42 5.55 23.68
CA ILE A 87 2.61 4.25 24.34
C ILE A 87 1.79 3.16 23.64
N LYS A 88 0.51 3.44 23.33
CA LYS A 88 -0.36 2.47 22.63
C LYS A 88 0.16 2.11 21.23
N PRO A 89 0.47 3.08 20.34
CA PRO A 89 1.13 2.82 19.07
C PRO A 89 2.45 2.06 19.18
N MET A 90 3.28 2.37 20.19
CA MET A 90 4.56 1.69 20.40
C MET A 90 4.35 0.22 20.75
N LEU A 91 3.51 -0.08 21.74
CA LEU A 91 3.18 -1.46 22.13
C LEU A 91 2.56 -2.22 20.96
N PHE A 92 1.68 -1.58 20.19
CA PHE A 92 1.12 -2.16 18.98
C PHE A 92 2.20 -2.46 17.94
N THR A 93 3.17 -1.58 17.74
CA THR A 93 4.26 -1.78 16.78
C THR A 93 5.12 -2.98 17.16
N VAL A 94 5.52 -3.08 18.43
CA VAL A 94 6.32 -4.19 18.95
C VAL A 94 5.54 -5.50 18.86
N GLY A 95 4.30 -5.52 19.38
CA GLY A 95 3.45 -6.70 19.37
C GLY A 95 3.13 -7.18 17.95
N PHE A 96 2.71 -6.28 17.07
CA PHE A 96 2.41 -6.61 15.67
C PHE A 96 3.62 -7.14 14.94
N THR A 97 4.79 -6.51 15.10
CA THR A 97 6.04 -6.96 14.46
C THR A 97 6.43 -8.35 14.97
N GLY A 98 6.36 -8.59 16.29
CA GLY A 98 6.62 -9.91 16.87
C GLY A 98 5.67 -10.99 16.34
N CYS A 99 4.36 -10.72 16.32
CA CYS A 99 3.35 -11.62 15.76
C CYS A 99 3.56 -11.87 14.26
N SER A 100 3.96 -10.83 13.50
CA SER A 100 4.23 -10.92 12.06
C SER A 100 5.39 -11.89 11.78
N PHE A 101 6.51 -11.75 12.50
CA PHE A 101 7.64 -12.67 12.38
C PHE A 101 7.34 -14.08 12.88
N GLY A 102 6.63 -14.22 14.00
CA GLY A 102 6.20 -15.54 14.50
C GLY A 102 5.29 -16.26 13.50
N SER A 103 4.31 -15.54 12.93
CA SER A 103 3.41 -16.10 11.91
C SER A 103 4.16 -16.50 10.65
N ALA A 104 5.14 -15.69 10.22
CA ALA A 104 5.97 -16.04 9.06
C ALA A 104 6.89 -17.24 9.32
N ALA A 105 7.43 -17.39 10.52
CA ALA A 105 8.22 -18.57 10.89
C ALA A 105 7.37 -19.85 10.85
N ILE A 106 6.14 -19.79 11.39
CA ILE A 106 5.17 -20.89 11.29
C ILE A 106 4.80 -21.15 9.83
N TRP A 107 4.51 -20.10 9.06
CA TRP A 107 4.16 -20.24 7.64
C TRP A 107 5.30 -20.89 6.85
N GLN A 108 6.55 -20.54 7.13
CA GLN A 108 7.72 -21.17 6.49
C GLN A 108 7.83 -22.64 6.87
N TYR A 109 7.64 -22.97 8.15
CA TYR A 109 7.68 -24.35 8.65
C TYR A 109 6.60 -25.22 7.99
N GLU A 110 5.34 -24.77 7.99
CA GLU A 110 4.23 -25.51 7.39
C GLU A 110 4.35 -25.59 5.86
N SER A 111 4.90 -24.55 5.21
CA SER A 111 5.18 -24.57 3.76
C SER A 111 6.26 -25.59 3.41
N LEU A 112 7.30 -25.71 4.24
CA LEU A 112 8.35 -26.71 4.02
C LEU A 112 7.81 -28.13 4.24
N LYS A 113 7.05 -28.34 5.33
CA LYS A 113 6.41 -29.61 5.63
C LYS A 113 5.47 -30.06 4.51
N SER A 114 4.61 -29.16 4.03
CA SER A 114 3.67 -29.46 2.94
C SER A 114 4.39 -29.76 1.62
N ARG A 115 5.49 -29.06 1.29
CA ARG A 115 6.33 -29.37 0.11
C ARG A 115 6.96 -30.76 0.19
N VAL A 116 7.42 -31.16 1.37
CA VAL A 116 7.99 -32.51 1.59
C VAL A 116 6.89 -33.56 1.45
N GLN A 117 5.73 -33.34 2.07
CA GLN A 117 4.61 -34.27 1.98
C GLN A 117 4.09 -34.39 0.54
N SER A 118 3.94 -33.27 -0.17
CA SER A 118 3.50 -33.27 -1.57
C SER A 118 4.50 -33.96 -2.47
N TYR A 119 5.80 -33.87 -2.22
CA TYR A 119 6.80 -34.62 -2.98
C TYR A 119 6.57 -36.13 -2.84
N PHE A 120 6.30 -36.63 -1.64
CA PHE A 120 5.99 -38.06 -1.44
C PHE A 120 4.63 -38.46 -2.03
N ASP A 121 3.63 -37.57 -1.96
CA ASP A 121 2.31 -37.81 -2.55
C ASP A 121 2.34 -37.74 -4.08
N GLU A 122 3.19 -36.89 -4.67
CA GLU A 122 3.41 -36.75 -6.12
C GLU A 122 4.18 -37.95 -6.68
N VAL A 123 5.20 -38.44 -5.96
CA VAL A 123 5.84 -39.75 -6.28
C VAL A 123 4.82 -40.90 -6.27
N ARG A 124 3.78 -40.82 -5.44
CA ARG A 124 2.65 -41.78 -5.45
C ARG A 124 1.59 -41.48 -6.52
N ALA A 125 1.36 -40.22 -6.86
CA ALA A 125 0.32 -39.78 -7.80
C ALA A 125 0.77 -39.87 -9.26
N ASP A 126 2.08 -39.77 -9.53
CA ASP A 126 2.70 -40.07 -10.84
C ASP A 126 2.39 -41.50 -11.30
N TRP A 127 2.09 -42.41 -10.36
CA TRP A 127 1.60 -43.75 -10.65
C TRP A 127 0.12 -43.79 -11.10
N LEU A 128 -0.70 -42.79 -10.76
CA LEU A 128 -2.16 -42.73 -10.99
C LEU A 128 -2.62 -41.72 -12.05
N GLU A 129 -1.80 -40.76 -12.48
CA GLU A 129 -2.20 -39.66 -13.38
C GLU A 129 -2.25 -40.01 -14.88
N LYS A 130 -2.06 -41.28 -15.27
CA LYS A 130 -2.06 -41.69 -16.69
C LYS A 130 -3.44 -41.60 -17.40
N ILE A 131 -4.51 -41.17 -16.74
CA ILE A 131 -5.89 -41.26 -17.28
C ILE A 131 -6.76 -40.02 -16.98
N ARG A 132 -6.26 -38.79 -17.18
CA ARG A 132 -7.13 -37.59 -17.12
C ARG A 132 -7.04 -36.70 -18.36
N PRO A 133 -8.16 -36.48 -19.09
CA PRO A 133 -8.18 -35.56 -20.22
C PRO A 133 -8.26 -34.10 -19.74
N GLN A 134 -7.43 -33.24 -20.34
CA GLN A 134 -7.43 -31.80 -20.10
C GLN A 134 -8.74 -31.16 -20.57
N LYS A 135 -9.49 -30.53 -19.66
CA LYS A 135 -10.59 -29.62 -20.04
C LYS A 135 -10.04 -28.25 -20.44
N ARG A 136 -10.47 -27.77 -21.61
CA ARG A 136 -9.98 -26.58 -22.33
C ARG A 136 -10.82 -25.33 -22.01
N GLY A 137 -10.14 -24.19 -21.89
CA GLY A 137 -10.68 -22.84 -21.84
C GLY A 137 -9.52 -21.84 -21.85
N ASP A 138 -9.46 -20.94 -22.83
CA ASP A 138 -8.23 -20.22 -23.19
C ASP A 138 -7.80 -19.15 -22.16
N VAL A 139 -8.75 -18.46 -21.50
CA VAL A 139 -8.43 -17.41 -20.52
C VAL A 139 -7.72 -17.95 -19.26
N ARG A 140 -8.17 -19.09 -18.73
CA ARG A 140 -7.54 -19.71 -17.56
C ARG A 140 -6.12 -20.17 -17.87
N LYS A 141 -5.89 -20.65 -19.10
CA LYS A 141 -4.56 -21.07 -19.55
C LYS A 141 -3.62 -19.87 -19.66
N GLU A 142 -4.06 -18.76 -20.25
CA GLU A 142 -3.28 -17.53 -20.34
C GLU A 142 -2.90 -16.97 -18.96
N ILE A 143 -3.87 -16.90 -18.02
CA ILE A 143 -3.61 -16.46 -16.64
C ILE A 143 -2.60 -17.38 -15.96
N ASN A 144 -2.76 -18.70 -16.09
CA ASN A 144 -1.84 -19.67 -15.49
C ASN A 144 -0.43 -19.56 -16.09
N GLN A 145 -0.32 -19.40 -17.41
CA GLN A 145 0.95 -19.21 -18.10
C GLN A 145 1.64 -17.94 -17.63
N TRP A 146 0.93 -16.81 -17.61
CA TRP A 146 1.45 -15.55 -17.08
C TRP A 146 1.91 -15.71 -15.63
N TRP A 147 1.06 -16.25 -14.75
CA TRP A 147 1.39 -16.47 -13.35
C TRP A 147 2.64 -17.34 -13.19
N SER A 148 2.75 -18.41 -13.99
CA SER A 148 3.91 -19.30 -14.00
C SER A 148 5.18 -18.63 -14.53
N SER A 149 5.07 -17.60 -15.36
CA SER A 149 6.24 -16.84 -15.87
C SER A 149 6.82 -15.85 -14.85
N LEU A 150 6.04 -15.45 -13.84
CA LEU A 150 6.47 -14.48 -12.84
C LEU A 150 7.53 -15.06 -11.90
N SER A 151 8.45 -14.19 -11.44
CA SER A 151 9.38 -14.51 -10.36
C SER A 151 8.64 -14.78 -9.05
N GLU A 152 9.28 -15.48 -8.11
CA GLU A 152 8.70 -15.70 -6.78
C GLU A 152 8.38 -14.37 -6.07
N GLY A 153 9.23 -13.36 -6.26
CA GLY A 153 9.00 -12.02 -5.75
C GLY A 153 7.75 -11.36 -6.34
N GLN A 154 7.62 -11.40 -7.67
CA GLN A 154 6.46 -10.84 -8.38
C GLN A 154 5.15 -11.52 -7.98
N ARG A 155 5.13 -12.85 -7.88
CA ARG A 155 3.95 -13.59 -7.39
C ARG A 155 3.57 -13.17 -5.98
N THR A 156 4.56 -13.00 -5.10
CA THR A 156 4.36 -12.58 -3.71
C THR A 156 3.74 -11.19 -3.63
N VAL A 157 4.30 -10.21 -4.34
CA VAL A 157 3.78 -8.83 -4.29
C VAL A 157 2.48 -8.66 -5.07
N THR A 158 2.13 -9.56 -5.99
CA THR A 158 0.84 -9.50 -6.69
C THR A 158 -0.34 -9.51 -5.72
N GLY A 159 -0.26 -10.28 -4.63
CA GLY A 159 -1.28 -10.27 -3.57
C GLY A 159 -1.38 -8.92 -2.86
N ILE A 160 -0.24 -8.28 -2.58
CA ILE A 160 -0.18 -6.93 -1.97
C ILE A 160 -0.77 -5.89 -2.93
N ILE A 161 -0.42 -5.96 -4.21
CA ILE A 161 -0.93 -5.07 -5.26
C ILE A 161 -2.45 -5.23 -5.38
N ALA A 162 -2.96 -6.46 -5.43
CA ALA A 162 -4.38 -6.73 -5.48
C ALA A 162 -5.12 -6.15 -4.26
N ALA A 163 -4.57 -6.32 -3.04
CA ALA A 163 -5.14 -5.72 -1.84
C ALA A 163 -5.18 -4.18 -1.91
N ASN A 164 -4.12 -3.55 -2.40
CA ASN A 164 -4.06 -2.10 -2.61
C ASN A 164 -5.11 -1.62 -3.62
N VAL A 165 -5.31 -2.35 -4.72
CA VAL A 165 -6.35 -2.04 -5.72
C VAL A 165 -7.74 -2.13 -5.10
N VAL A 166 -8.03 -3.17 -4.32
CA VAL A 166 -9.32 -3.32 -3.62
C VAL A 166 -9.55 -2.15 -2.66
N VAL A 167 -8.57 -1.82 -1.80
CA VAL A 167 -8.66 -0.70 -0.86
C VAL A 167 -8.85 0.63 -1.59
N PHE A 168 -8.17 0.82 -2.72
CA PHE A 168 -8.34 1.99 -3.57
C PHE A 168 -9.74 2.08 -4.18
N CYS A 169 -10.33 0.97 -4.60
CA CYS A 169 -11.73 0.91 -5.04
C CYS A 169 -12.69 1.24 -3.88
N CYS A 170 -12.44 0.77 -2.66
CA CYS A 170 -13.25 1.11 -1.48
C CYS A 170 -13.27 2.62 -1.21
N TRP A 171 -12.18 3.35 -1.47
CA TRP A 171 -12.15 4.82 -1.38
C TRP A 171 -13.10 5.53 -2.36
N ARG A 172 -13.52 4.85 -3.44
CA ARG A 172 -14.45 5.40 -4.45
C ARG A 172 -15.91 5.20 -4.10
N VAL A 173 -16.22 4.39 -3.09
CA VAL A 173 -17.58 4.14 -2.63
C VAL A 173 -17.95 5.20 -1.59
N PRO A 174 -18.90 6.12 -1.87
CA PRO A 174 -19.21 7.24 -0.96
C PRO A 174 -19.66 6.79 0.44
N SER A 175 -20.41 5.68 0.52
CA SER A 175 -20.87 5.13 1.80
C SER A 175 -19.72 4.62 2.69
N MET A 176 -18.58 4.24 2.11
CA MET A 176 -17.43 3.72 2.85
C MET A 176 -16.48 4.83 3.33
N GLN A 177 -16.59 6.06 2.82
CA GLN A 177 -15.58 7.11 3.06
C GLN A 177 -15.31 7.39 4.55
N ARG A 178 -16.34 7.43 5.41
CA ARG A 178 -16.14 7.64 6.86
C ARG A 178 -15.32 6.52 7.49
N PHE A 179 -15.56 5.28 7.09
CA PHE A 179 -14.81 4.11 7.54
C PHE A 179 -13.36 4.19 7.04
N MET A 180 -13.15 4.53 5.78
CA MET A 180 -11.82 4.70 5.19
C MET A 180 -11.02 5.79 5.90
N PHE A 181 -11.60 6.98 6.13
CA PHE A 181 -10.89 8.03 6.88
C PHE A 181 -10.55 7.59 8.30
N LYS A 182 -11.42 6.85 8.99
CA LYS A 182 -11.18 6.42 10.38
C LYS A 182 -10.13 5.32 10.51
N TYR A 183 -10.14 4.34 9.61
CA TYR A 183 -9.33 3.13 9.75
C TYR A 183 -8.16 3.04 8.77
N PHE A 184 -8.21 3.75 7.64
CA PHE A 184 -7.23 3.67 6.56
C PHE A 184 -6.41 4.97 6.39
N THR A 185 -6.55 5.92 7.31
CA THR A 185 -5.66 7.08 7.41
C THR A 185 -5.05 7.18 8.79
N ALA A 186 -3.74 7.35 8.82
CA ALA A 186 -2.96 7.40 10.05
C ALA A 186 -2.86 8.86 10.53
N ASN A 187 -3.41 9.11 11.71
CA ASN A 187 -3.32 10.41 12.36
C ASN A 187 -3.19 10.21 13.88
N PRO A 188 -2.08 10.65 14.52
CA PRO A 188 -1.89 10.46 15.95
C PRO A 188 -2.89 11.25 16.82
N ALA A 189 -3.58 12.24 16.25
CA ALA A 189 -4.67 12.95 16.93
C ALA A 189 -6.00 12.16 16.95
N SER A 190 -6.17 11.14 16.11
CA SER A 190 -7.38 10.32 16.01
C SER A 190 -7.58 9.45 17.26
N LYS A 191 -8.84 9.14 17.61
CA LYS A 191 -9.17 8.17 18.68
C LYS A 191 -8.67 6.76 18.33
N THR A 192 -8.67 6.42 17.03
CA THR A 192 -8.23 5.11 16.53
C THR A 192 -6.80 5.24 16.04
N VAL A 193 -5.83 4.90 16.90
CA VAL A 193 -4.40 5.11 16.57
C VAL A 193 -3.70 3.85 16.04
N CYS A 194 -4.08 2.65 16.49
CA CYS A 194 -3.34 1.42 16.19
C CYS A 194 -3.72 0.80 14.83
N SER A 195 -5.00 0.50 14.59
CA SER A 195 -5.41 -0.15 13.34
C SER A 195 -5.01 0.61 12.07
N PRO A 196 -5.02 1.96 12.02
CA PRO A 196 -4.58 2.67 10.83
C PRO A 196 -3.08 2.53 10.58
N MET A 197 -2.26 2.17 11.57
CA MET A 197 -0.81 1.99 11.36
C MET A 197 -0.51 0.89 10.36
N LEU A 198 -1.38 -0.11 10.26
CA LEU A 198 -1.28 -1.14 9.23
C LEU A 198 -2.10 -0.79 8.00
N LEU A 199 -3.38 -0.45 8.19
CA LEU A 199 -4.32 -0.30 7.09
C LEU A 199 -4.01 0.92 6.20
N SER A 200 -3.40 1.97 6.75
CA SER A 200 -2.97 3.12 5.94
C SER A 200 -1.88 2.76 4.93
N ALA A 201 -1.11 1.70 5.18
CA ALA A 201 -0.12 1.19 4.23
C ALA A 201 -0.76 0.66 2.93
N PHE A 202 -2.05 0.35 2.94
CA PHE A 202 -2.80 -0.11 1.76
C PHE A 202 -3.60 1.01 1.08
N SER A 203 -3.55 2.24 1.59
CA SER A 203 -4.36 3.36 1.10
C SER A 203 -3.60 4.36 0.28
N HIS A 204 -4.25 4.88 -0.76
CA HIS A 204 -3.64 5.82 -1.70
C HIS A 204 -4.64 6.93 -2.07
N PHE A 205 -4.21 8.19 -1.99
CA PHE A 205 -5.08 9.34 -2.24
C PHE A 205 -5.36 9.58 -3.74
N SER A 206 -4.44 9.14 -4.63
CA SER A 206 -4.56 9.30 -6.07
C SER A 206 -4.09 8.06 -6.80
N PHE A 207 -4.56 7.90 -8.05
CA PHE A 207 -4.16 6.78 -8.91
C PHE A 207 -2.65 6.80 -9.18
N PHE A 208 -2.09 7.98 -9.47
CA PHE A 208 -0.67 8.12 -9.74
C PHE A 208 0.20 7.74 -8.54
N HIS A 209 -0.19 8.14 -7.32
CA HIS A 209 0.51 7.74 -6.10
C HIS A 209 0.49 6.21 -5.91
N MET A 210 -0.65 5.56 -6.13
CA MET A 210 -0.74 4.10 -6.10
C MET A 210 0.13 3.44 -7.18
N ALA A 211 0.04 3.91 -8.42
CA ALA A 211 0.79 3.36 -9.55
C ALA A 211 2.30 3.45 -9.31
N ALA A 212 2.80 4.60 -8.83
CA ALA A 212 4.21 4.78 -8.50
C ALA A 212 4.67 3.81 -7.39
N ASN A 213 3.88 3.67 -6.31
CA ASN A 213 4.19 2.73 -5.23
C ASN A 213 4.22 1.27 -5.71
N MET A 214 3.20 0.84 -6.46
CA MET A 214 3.13 -0.53 -6.95
C MET A 214 4.23 -0.82 -7.97
N TYR A 215 4.63 0.17 -8.78
CA TYR A 215 5.75 0.05 -9.70
C TYR A 215 7.08 -0.19 -8.97
N VAL A 216 7.39 0.62 -7.95
CA VAL A 216 8.63 0.44 -7.18
C VAL A 216 8.61 -0.90 -6.44
N LEU A 217 7.49 -1.24 -5.80
CA LEU A 217 7.33 -2.54 -5.14
C LEU A 217 7.55 -3.70 -6.10
N TRP A 218 6.93 -3.66 -7.28
CA TRP A 218 7.09 -4.68 -8.32
C TRP A 218 8.55 -4.81 -8.77
N SER A 219 9.20 -3.68 -9.05
CA SER A 219 10.58 -3.62 -9.58
C SER A 219 11.60 -4.23 -8.62
N PHE A 220 11.46 -3.96 -7.32
CA PHE A 220 12.39 -4.45 -6.29
C PHE A 220 11.95 -5.79 -5.66
N SER A 221 10.75 -6.28 -5.96
CA SER A 221 10.18 -7.49 -5.35
C SER A 221 11.05 -8.73 -5.55
N SER A 222 11.53 -8.98 -6.78
CA SER A 222 12.36 -10.13 -7.11
C SER A 222 13.63 -10.17 -6.26
N SER A 223 14.35 -9.06 -6.19
CA SER A 223 15.58 -8.94 -5.40
C SER A 223 15.34 -9.04 -3.89
N ALA A 224 14.26 -8.43 -3.40
CA ALA A 224 13.92 -8.46 -1.99
C ALA A 224 13.53 -9.87 -1.53
N VAL A 225 12.68 -10.55 -2.31
CA VAL A 225 12.23 -11.92 -2.01
C VAL A 225 13.34 -12.94 -2.25
N SER A 226 14.22 -12.77 -3.24
CA SER A 226 15.37 -13.68 -3.40
C SER A 226 16.35 -13.61 -2.22
N MET A 227 16.48 -12.43 -1.60
CA MET A 227 17.36 -12.24 -0.44
C MET A 227 16.76 -12.77 0.86
N LEU A 228 15.46 -12.59 1.07
CA LEU A 228 14.79 -12.89 2.36
C LEU A 228 13.99 -14.21 2.33
N GLY A 229 13.60 -14.67 1.15
CA GLY A 229 12.50 -15.63 1.01
C GLY A 229 11.14 -14.95 1.19
N ARG A 230 10.10 -15.59 0.64
CA ARG A 230 8.74 -15.03 0.56
C ARG A 230 8.12 -14.76 1.94
N GLU A 231 8.26 -15.71 2.86
CA GLU A 231 7.62 -15.63 4.18
C GLU A 231 8.25 -14.52 5.01
N GLN A 232 9.59 -14.46 5.05
CA GLN A 232 10.33 -13.40 5.73
C GLN A 232 10.04 -12.03 5.11
N PHE A 233 10.02 -11.94 3.77
CA PHE A 233 9.69 -10.71 3.07
C PHE A 233 8.32 -10.18 3.48
N MET A 234 7.31 -11.05 3.57
CA MET A 234 5.97 -10.65 3.98
C MET A 234 5.97 -10.10 5.41
N ALA A 235 6.67 -10.76 6.34
CA ALA A 235 6.80 -10.27 7.71
C ALA A 235 7.48 -8.90 7.79
N VAL A 236 8.58 -8.72 7.06
CA VAL A 236 9.31 -7.44 6.97
C VAL A 236 8.42 -6.36 6.38
N TYR A 237 7.73 -6.62 5.28
CA TYR A 237 6.87 -5.64 4.60
C TYR A 237 5.71 -5.18 5.49
N MET A 238 5.01 -6.13 6.14
CA MET A 238 3.89 -5.80 7.03
C MET A 238 4.36 -5.04 8.28
N SER A 239 5.49 -5.46 8.87
CA SER A 239 6.08 -4.76 10.02
C SER A 239 6.54 -3.35 9.65
N ALA A 240 7.11 -3.20 8.44
CA ALA A 240 7.56 -1.92 7.92
C ALA A 240 6.43 -0.89 7.79
N GLY A 241 5.23 -1.31 7.37
CA GLY A 241 4.06 -0.43 7.34
C GLY A 241 3.74 0.16 8.73
N VAL A 242 3.79 -0.67 9.77
CA VAL A 242 3.50 -0.26 11.14
C VAL A 242 4.65 0.59 11.73
N VAL A 243 5.90 0.16 11.55
CA VAL A 243 7.10 0.87 12.06
C VAL A 243 7.25 2.25 11.40
N SER A 244 7.08 2.35 10.09
CA SER A 244 7.13 3.63 9.38
C SER A 244 6.01 4.58 9.83
N THR A 245 4.78 4.07 10.02
CA THR A 245 3.69 4.88 10.54
C THR A 245 3.93 5.33 11.98
N PHE A 246 4.56 4.49 12.82
CA PHE A 246 4.97 4.87 14.16
C PHE A 246 5.99 6.02 14.14
N ALA A 247 7.01 5.95 13.27
CA ALA A 247 7.98 7.03 13.11
C ALA A 247 7.31 8.35 12.68
N SER A 248 6.33 8.28 11.77
CA SER A 248 5.50 9.42 11.39
C SER A 248 4.69 9.97 12.58
N TYR A 249 4.09 9.12 13.40
CA TYR A 249 3.38 9.55 14.61
C TYR A 249 4.30 10.30 15.59
N VAL A 250 5.49 9.76 15.85
CA VAL A 250 6.49 10.43 16.71
C VAL A 250 6.82 11.81 16.15
N CYS A 251 7.15 11.91 14.86
CA CYS A 251 7.48 13.18 14.22
C CYS A 251 6.32 14.20 14.28
N LYS A 252 5.09 13.77 13.97
CA LYS A 252 3.89 14.64 14.00
C LYS A 252 3.58 15.13 15.41
N MET A 253 3.77 14.29 16.42
CA MET A 253 3.58 14.68 17.83
C MET A 253 4.66 15.67 18.30
N VAL A 254 5.92 15.47 17.91
CA VAL A 254 7.04 16.36 18.26
C VAL A 254 6.93 17.71 17.55
N THR A 255 6.54 17.72 16.27
CA THR A 255 6.44 18.94 15.46
C THR A 255 5.10 19.67 15.59
N GLY A 256 4.08 19.03 16.19
CA GLY A 256 2.72 19.56 16.29
C GLY A 256 1.93 19.60 14.97
N ARG A 257 2.42 18.93 13.92
CA ARG A 257 1.84 18.99 12.56
C ARG A 257 0.93 17.77 12.30
N PHE A 258 -0.33 17.87 12.70
CA PHE A 258 -1.29 16.77 12.64
C PHE A 258 -2.01 16.65 11.28
N GLY A 259 -1.30 16.19 10.25
CA GLY A 259 -1.90 15.79 8.97
C GLY A 259 -2.15 14.28 8.89
N PRO A 260 -3.29 13.82 8.32
CA PRO A 260 -3.48 12.40 8.03
C PRO A 260 -2.43 11.94 7.01
N SER A 261 -1.90 10.72 7.18
CA SER A 261 -1.06 10.08 6.17
C SER A 261 -1.58 8.70 5.79
N LEU A 262 -1.21 8.30 4.58
CA LEU A 262 -1.57 7.04 3.95
C LEU A 262 -0.59 6.77 2.81
N GLY A 263 -0.36 5.50 2.51
CA GLY A 263 0.53 5.08 1.44
C GLY A 263 1.37 3.86 1.82
N ALA A 264 1.61 2.99 0.85
CA ALA A 264 2.56 1.89 0.99
C ALA A 264 4.02 2.35 1.06
N SER A 265 4.29 3.63 0.82
CA SER A 265 5.61 4.18 0.58
C SER A 265 6.59 3.95 1.74
N GLY A 266 6.14 4.00 3.01
CA GLY A 266 6.99 3.65 4.15
C GLY A 266 7.50 2.20 4.11
N ALA A 267 6.62 1.25 3.80
CA ALA A 267 7.00 -0.16 3.64
C ALA A 267 7.88 -0.40 2.40
N ILE A 268 7.58 0.31 1.30
CA ILE A 268 8.40 0.28 0.08
C ILE A 268 9.80 0.87 0.34
N MET A 269 9.90 1.93 1.14
CA MET A 269 11.17 2.51 1.55
C MET A 269 12.01 1.54 2.37
N THR A 270 11.39 0.70 3.21
CA THR A 270 12.08 -0.43 3.84
C THR A 270 12.61 -1.42 2.82
N VAL A 271 11.79 -1.84 1.84
CA VAL A 271 12.22 -2.79 0.80
C VAL A 271 13.39 -2.22 -0.02
N LEU A 272 13.27 -0.96 -0.45
CA LEU A 272 14.31 -0.27 -1.20
C LEU A 272 15.60 -0.15 -0.38
N ALA A 273 15.50 0.33 0.86
CA ALA A 273 16.66 0.48 1.73
C ALA A 273 17.33 -0.87 2.03
N ALA A 274 16.55 -1.92 2.30
CA ALA A 274 17.07 -3.27 2.51
C ALA A 274 17.85 -3.78 1.28
N VAL A 275 17.28 -3.62 0.07
CA VAL A 275 17.96 -4.03 -1.17
C VAL A 275 19.23 -3.21 -1.41
N CYS A 276 19.16 -1.88 -1.27
CA CYS A 276 20.31 -1.00 -1.46
C CYS A 276 21.42 -1.25 -0.42
N THR A 277 21.08 -1.59 0.83
CA THR A 277 22.06 -1.95 1.86
C THR A 277 22.72 -3.29 1.57
N LYS A 278 21.98 -4.29 1.08
CA LYS A 278 22.57 -5.60 0.75
C LYS A 278 23.42 -5.55 -0.52
N MET A 279 22.99 -4.79 -1.52
CA MET A 279 23.61 -4.74 -2.84
C MET A 279 24.00 -3.28 -3.21
N PRO A 280 24.94 -2.66 -2.48
CA PRO A 280 25.25 -1.23 -2.62
C PRO A 280 25.78 -0.85 -4.02
N GLU A 281 26.49 -1.77 -4.67
CA GLU A 281 27.10 -1.56 -5.99
C GLU A 281 26.15 -1.87 -7.16
N ALA A 282 24.92 -2.32 -6.88
CA ALA A 282 23.94 -2.57 -7.93
C ALA A 282 23.64 -1.28 -8.68
N LYS A 283 23.70 -1.32 -10.02
CA LYS A 283 23.39 -0.17 -10.86
C LYS A 283 21.88 -0.05 -11.05
N LEU A 284 21.32 1.04 -10.56
CA LEU A 284 19.93 1.43 -10.77
C LEU A 284 19.85 2.45 -11.90
N ALA A 285 18.81 2.36 -12.71
CA ALA A 285 18.55 3.27 -13.82
C ALA A 285 17.26 4.05 -13.57
N ILE A 286 17.21 5.30 -14.04
CA ILE A 286 15.97 6.08 -14.05
C ILE A 286 15.14 5.61 -15.24
N ILE A 287 13.85 5.37 -15.02
CA ILE A 287 12.92 4.80 -16.02
C ILE A 287 13.01 5.52 -17.37
N PHE A 288 13.01 6.85 -17.37
CA PHE A 288 13.03 7.67 -18.59
C PHE A 288 14.43 8.06 -19.06
N LEU A 289 15.46 7.68 -18.32
CA LEU A 289 16.85 8.00 -18.60
C LEU A 289 17.73 6.76 -18.35
N PRO A 290 17.49 5.64 -19.07
CA PRO A 290 18.17 4.37 -18.79
C PRO A 290 19.68 4.42 -19.05
N MET A 291 20.15 5.43 -19.79
CA MET A 291 21.56 5.68 -20.05
C MET A 291 22.31 6.19 -18.80
N PHE A 292 21.58 6.76 -17.85
CA PHE A 292 22.14 7.26 -16.60
C PHE A 292 21.88 6.26 -15.48
N THR A 293 22.94 5.57 -15.07
CA THR A 293 22.90 4.64 -13.94
C THR A 293 23.66 5.19 -12.75
N PHE A 294 23.16 4.95 -11.55
CA PHE A 294 23.85 5.24 -10.29
C PHE A 294 23.86 3.99 -9.41
N THR A 295 24.77 3.96 -8.43
CA THR A 295 24.84 2.85 -7.47
C THR A 295 23.65 2.92 -6.51
N ALA A 296 23.16 1.76 -6.09
CA ALA A 296 22.06 1.63 -5.14
C ALA A 296 22.37 2.34 -3.80
N ALA A 297 23.64 2.33 -3.37
CA ALA A 297 24.08 3.08 -2.20
C ALA A 297 23.89 4.60 -2.37
N ASN A 298 24.25 5.16 -3.52
CA ASN A 298 24.08 6.58 -3.79
C ASN A 298 22.60 6.96 -3.93
N ALA A 299 21.79 6.08 -4.52
CA ALA A 299 20.34 6.24 -4.57
C ALA A 299 19.74 6.37 -3.17
N LEU A 300 20.11 5.44 -2.27
CA LEU A 300 19.62 5.41 -0.91
C LEU A 300 20.03 6.68 -0.14
N LYS A 301 21.29 7.10 -0.25
CA LYS A 301 21.79 8.35 0.36
C LYS A 301 21.00 9.57 -0.13
N ALA A 302 20.76 9.66 -1.44
CA ALA A 302 20.03 10.78 -2.04
C ALA A 302 18.57 10.82 -1.53
N ILE A 303 17.89 9.68 -1.47
CA ILE A 303 16.50 9.61 -1.00
C ILE A 303 16.43 9.95 0.49
N VAL A 304 17.31 9.40 1.33
CA VAL A 304 17.36 9.71 2.77
C VAL A 304 17.67 11.19 3.00
N ALA A 305 18.59 11.79 2.24
CA ALA A 305 18.88 13.21 2.33
C ALA A 305 17.66 14.07 1.93
N MET A 306 16.96 13.71 0.86
CA MET A 306 15.75 14.40 0.40
C MET A 306 14.61 14.30 1.43
N ASP A 307 14.34 13.13 2.00
CA ASP A 307 13.30 12.99 3.03
C ASP A 307 13.70 13.71 4.33
N THR A 308 14.98 13.72 4.69
CA THR A 308 15.48 14.50 5.83
C THR A 308 15.24 15.99 5.62
N ALA A 309 15.58 16.52 4.44
CA ALA A 309 15.26 17.90 4.07
C ALA A 309 13.74 18.14 4.10
N GLY A 310 12.93 17.19 3.63
CA GLY A 310 11.48 17.26 3.67
C GLY A 310 10.91 17.37 5.09
N VAL A 311 11.46 16.62 6.05
CA VAL A 311 11.09 16.73 7.47
C VAL A 311 11.50 18.09 8.05
N VAL A 312 12.75 18.51 7.82
CA VAL A 312 13.31 19.76 8.36
C VAL A 312 12.58 20.99 7.81
N LEU A 313 12.37 21.03 6.50
CA LEU A 313 11.72 22.14 5.79
C LEU A 313 10.18 22.07 5.87
N GLY A 314 9.61 20.96 6.33
CA GLY A 314 8.17 20.81 6.52
C GLY A 314 7.35 20.63 5.24
N TRP A 315 7.92 19.95 4.24
CA TRP A 315 7.21 19.60 3.01
C TRP A 315 6.03 18.66 3.32
N LYS A 316 4.92 18.86 2.59
CA LYS A 316 3.64 18.17 2.85
C LYS A 316 3.21 17.21 1.75
N PHE A 317 3.99 17.09 0.67
CA PHE A 317 3.66 16.23 -0.47
C PHE A 317 3.74 14.74 -0.12
N PHE A 318 4.68 14.36 0.75
CA PHE A 318 4.88 12.99 1.20
C PHE A 318 5.02 12.92 2.72
N ASP A 319 4.78 11.75 3.29
CA ASP A 319 5.10 11.48 4.69
C ASP A 319 6.59 11.13 4.82
N HIS A 320 7.43 12.17 4.76
CA HIS A 320 8.88 12.04 4.81
C HIS A 320 9.38 11.34 6.08
N ALA A 321 8.70 11.53 7.21
CA ALA A 321 9.02 10.85 8.46
C ALA A 321 8.73 9.34 8.38
N ALA A 322 7.63 8.94 7.74
CA ALA A 322 7.36 7.53 7.46
C ALA A 322 8.43 6.93 6.54
N HIS A 323 8.87 7.65 5.50
CA HIS A 323 9.92 7.20 4.60
C HIS A 323 11.25 6.96 5.33
N LEU A 324 11.68 7.91 6.17
CA LEU A 324 12.90 7.78 6.97
C LEU A 324 12.79 6.64 7.98
N GLY A 325 11.65 6.50 8.66
CA GLY A 325 11.40 5.38 9.57
C GLY A 325 11.45 4.03 8.86
N GLY A 326 10.87 3.93 7.67
CA GLY A 326 10.94 2.75 6.82
C GLY A 326 12.37 2.44 6.37
N ALA A 327 13.10 3.45 5.88
CA ALA A 327 14.49 3.28 5.45
C ALA A 327 15.39 2.84 6.60
N ALA A 328 15.27 3.47 7.78
CA ALA A 328 16.00 3.08 8.98
C ALA A 328 15.70 1.64 9.40
N PHE A 329 14.42 1.22 9.38
CA PHE A 329 14.03 -0.15 9.67
C PHE A 329 14.62 -1.15 8.66
N GLY A 330 14.64 -0.82 7.37
CA GLY A 330 15.20 -1.69 6.33
C GLY A 330 16.72 -1.88 6.47
N ILE A 331 17.44 -0.78 6.71
CA ILE A 331 18.89 -0.80 6.97
C ILE A 331 19.18 -1.65 8.20
N TRP A 332 18.52 -1.34 9.33
CA TRP A 332 18.67 -2.06 10.58
C TRP A 332 18.37 -3.55 10.43
N TYR A 333 17.31 -3.90 9.69
CA TYR A 333 16.91 -5.28 9.52
C TYR A 333 17.96 -6.09 8.76
N ILE A 334 18.55 -5.54 7.70
CA ILE A 334 19.60 -6.21 6.95
C ILE A 334 20.90 -6.31 7.74
N MET A 335 21.26 -5.27 8.48
CA MET A 335 22.50 -5.27 9.26
C MET A 335 22.43 -6.16 10.51
N PHE A 336 21.25 -6.23 11.13
CA PHE A 336 21.09 -6.83 12.46
C PHE A 336 19.85 -7.73 12.52
N GLY A 337 18.68 -7.21 12.13
CA GLY A 337 17.40 -7.90 12.35
C GLY A 337 17.31 -9.32 11.75
N HIS A 338 17.94 -9.58 10.61
CA HIS A 338 17.98 -10.92 10.02
C HIS A 338 18.72 -11.92 10.91
N GLU A 339 19.89 -11.55 11.42
CA GLU A 339 20.68 -12.40 12.33
C GLU A 339 19.96 -12.56 13.68
N LEU A 340 19.48 -11.46 14.26
CA LEU A 340 18.89 -11.49 15.59
C LEU A 340 17.53 -12.20 15.64
N ILE A 341 16.66 -11.96 14.65
CA ILE A 341 15.27 -12.43 14.68
C ILE A 341 15.13 -13.68 13.82
N TRP A 342 15.50 -13.60 12.54
CA TRP A 342 15.15 -14.64 11.59
C TRP A 342 16.01 -15.89 11.76
N LYS A 343 17.33 -15.76 11.90
CA LYS A 343 18.18 -16.94 12.12
C LYS A 343 17.91 -17.62 13.46
N ASN A 344 17.54 -16.86 14.49
CA ASN A 344 17.21 -17.40 15.81
C ASN A 344 15.74 -17.88 15.96
N ARG A 345 15.02 -18.11 14.86
CA ARG A 345 13.60 -18.54 14.91
C ARG A 345 13.39 -20.01 15.26
N GLU A 346 14.43 -20.85 15.20
CA GLU A 346 14.31 -22.30 15.40
C GLU A 346 13.71 -22.71 16.75
N PRO A 347 14.12 -22.13 17.91
CA PRO A 347 13.53 -22.49 19.20
C PRO A 347 12.02 -22.22 19.23
N PHE A 348 11.57 -21.12 18.62
CA PHE A 348 10.17 -20.79 18.52
C PHE A 348 9.39 -21.79 17.65
N VAL A 349 9.96 -22.20 16.51
CA VAL A 349 9.34 -23.21 15.63
C VAL A 349 9.28 -24.58 16.32
N LYS A 350 10.30 -24.96 17.09
CA LYS A 350 10.28 -26.19 17.90
C LYS A 350 9.20 -26.16 18.95
N PHE A 351 9.10 -25.06 19.70
CA PHE A 351 8.01 -24.83 20.66
C PHE A 351 6.62 -24.96 19.99
N TRP A 352 6.43 -24.36 18.80
CA TRP A 352 5.19 -24.49 18.03
C TRP A 352 4.89 -25.94 17.64
N HIS A 353 5.91 -26.67 17.18
CA HIS A 353 5.77 -28.08 16.81
C HIS A 353 5.38 -28.96 18.01
N GLU A 354 6.02 -28.76 19.16
CA GLU A 354 5.71 -29.48 20.41
C GLU A 354 4.29 -29.20 20.89
N LEU A 355 3.87 -27.93 20.88
CA LEU A 355 2.50 -27.54 21.26
C LEU A 355 1.44 -28.22 20.38
N ARG A 356 1.73 -28.40 19.08
CA ARG A 356 0.81 -29.04 18.14
C ARG A 356 0.83 -30.56 18.22
N THR A 357 1.97 -31.18 18.53
CA THR A 357 2.12 -32.65 18.56
C THR A 357 1.91 -33.26 19.95
N GLY A 358 2.16 -32.51 21.03
CA GLY A 358 2.10 -32.96 22.42
C GLY A 358 0.75 -32.82 23.12
N GLY A 359 -0.34 -32.51 22.40
CA GLY A 359 -1.67 -32.28 22.97
C GLY A 359 -2.61 -33.49 23.04
N GLY A 360 -2.15 -34.71 22.76
CA GLY A 360 -2.94 -35.94 22.95
C GLY A 360 -2.71 -36.51 24.37
N PRO A 361 -3.75 -36.95 25.12
CA PRO A 361 -3.51 -37.63 26.38
C PRO A 361 -2.66 -38.86 26.09
N SER A 362 -1.50 -38.93 26.72
CA SER A 362 -0.67 -40.12 26.82
C SER A 362 -1.52 -41.22 27.48
N GLY A 363 -2.23 -42.00 26.67
CA GLY A 363 -2.82 -43.26 27.09
C GLY A 363 -1.68 -44.16 27.52
N GLY A 364 -1.42 -44.20 28.82
CA GLY A 364 -0.43 -45.05 29.44
C GLY A 364 -0.67 -46.48 29.01
N GLY A 365 0.25 -47.02 28.19
CA GLY A 365 0.29 -48.42 27.85
C GLY A 365 0.37 -49.24 29.13
N SER A 366 -0.64 -50.06 29.33
CA SER A 366 -0.74 -51.08 30.37
C SER A 366 0.50 -51.96 30.40
N ASN A 367 1.12 -52.05 31.59
CA ASN A 367 2.06 -53.11 31.93
C ASN A 367 1.39 -54.48 31.74
N GLY A 368 1.87 -55.27 30.79
CA GLY A 368 1.55 -56.69 30.71
C GLY A 368 2.32 -57.46 31.80
N PRO A 369 1.70 -58.41 32.51
CA PRO A 369 2.39 -59.19 33.53
C PRO A 369 3.27 -60.24 32.84
N GLY A 370 4.57 -60.21 33.13
CA GLY A 370 5.49 -61.28 32.77
C GLY A 370 5.13 -62.55 33.54
N GLY A 371 4.60 -63.54 32.82
CA GLY A 371 4.48 -64.92 33.28
C GLY A 371 5.80 -65.65 33.04
N SER A 372 6.38 -66.16 34.13
CA SER A 372 7.25 -67.34 34.23
C SER A 372 6.66 -68.51 33.42
N ILE A 373 7.45 -69.36 32.76
CA ILE A 373 8.44 -70.34 33.25
C ILE A 373 9.41 -70.66 32.11
#